data_AF-A0A3D3K0C7-F1
#
_entry.id   AF-A0A3D3K0C7-F1
#
_cell.length_a   1.000
_cell.length_b   1.000
_cell.length_c   1.000
_cell.angle_alpha   90.00
_cell.angle_beta   90.00
_cell.angle_gamma   90.00
#
_symmetry.space_group_name_H-M   'P 1'
#
loop_
_entity.id
_entity.type
_entity.pdbx_description
1 polymer ?
#
loop_
_entity_poly.entity_id
_entity_poly.type
_entity_poly.pdbx_seq_one_letter_code
_entity_poly.pdbx_strand_id
1 'polypeptide(L)'
;MNFAALKTLFKTELSAAYSKSEIDELYSIFIKKKLGLSKFESRRKSDEIVEEHVIQEFGKIIDELKTGKPFQQILGETEFYGL
;
A
#
# COMPACT_ATOMS: atom_id res chain seq x y z
N MET A 1 13.85 2.15 2.67
CA MET A 1 12.70 3.06 2.89
C MET A 1 12.01 2.66 4.19
N ASN A 2 11.44 3.59 4.97
CA ASN A 2 10.62 3.27 6.14
C ASN A 2 9.11 3.34 5.84
N PHE A 3 8.27 2.85 6.75
CA PHE A 3 6.81 2.85 6.56
C PHE A 3 6.23 4.27 6.43
N ALA A 4 6.81 5.27 7.12
CA ALA A 4 6.41 6.66 6.99
C ALA A 4 6.63 7.21 5.56
N ALA A 5 7.78 6.89 4.96
CA ALA A 5 8.09 7.25 3.58
C ALA A 5 7.23 6.47 2.58
N LEU A 6 6.97 5.17 2.81
CA LEU A 6 6.04 4.38 1.99
C LEU A 6 4.64 5.01 1.98
N LYS A 7 4.12 5.39 3.15
CA LYS A 7 2.82 6.05 3.28
C LYS A 7 2.78 7.37 2.54
N THR A 8 3.84 8.16 2.61
CA THR A 8 3.96 9.43 1.89
C THR A 8 3.96 9.21 0.39
N LEU A 9 4.72 8.24 -0.10
CA LEU A 9 4.79 7.89 -1.52
C LEU A 9 3.43 7.42 -2.05
N PHE A 10 2.77 6.51 -1.34
CA PHE A 10 1.43 6.02 -1.68
C PHE A 10 0.41 7.16 -1.76
N LYS A 11 0.49 8.13 -0.84
CA LYS A 11 -0.33 9.35 -0.86
C LYS A 11 -0.04 10.24 -2.04
N THR A 12 1.23 10.52 -2.31
CA THR A 12 1.62 11.40 -3.41
C THR A 12 1.20 10.83 -4.75
N GLU A 13 1.47 9.54 -5.00
CA GLU A 13 1.15 8.88 -6.26
C GLU A 13 -0.36 8.80 -6.53
N LEU A 14 -1.15 8.53 -5.49
CA LEU A 14 -2.60 8.40 -5.63
C LEU A 14 -3.35 9.72 -5.48
N SER A 15 -2.71 10.80 -5.00
CA SER A 15 -3.35 12.11 -4.82
C SER A 15 -3.90 12.71 -6.13
N ALA A 16 -3.39 12.25 -7.28
CA ALA A 16 -3.89 12.65 -8.59
C ALA A 16 -5.22 11.98 -8.98
N ALA A 17 -5.55 10.81 -8.40
CA ALA A 17 -6.72 10.00 -8.77
C ALA A 17 -7.73 9.81 -7.62
N TYR A 18 -7.28 9.86 -6.36
CA TYR A 18 -8.07 9.57 -5.17
C TYR A 18 -8.00 10.71 -4.15
N SER A 19 -9.05 10.86 -3.36
CA SER A 19 -9.07 11.80 -2.24
C SER A 19 -8.21 11.32 -1.07
N LYS A 20 -7.77 12.24 -0.19
CA LYS A 20 -6.98 11.89 1.00
C LYS A 20 -7.63 10.81 1.87
N SER A 21 -8.96 10.85 2.01
CA SER A 21 -9.73 9.88 2.79
C SER A 21 -9.67 8.49 2.16
N GLU A 22 -9.88 8.39 0.86
CA GLU A 22 -9.78 7.13 0.11
C GLU A 22 -8.37 6.55 0.21
N ILE A 23 -7.35 7.39 0.08
CA ILE A 23 -5.97 6.91 0.14
C ILE A 23 -5.61 6.38 1.53
N ASP A 24 -6.03 7.03 2.62
CA ASP A 24 -5.80 6.50 3.98
C ASP A 24 -6.55 5.18 4.21
N GLU A 25 -7.74 5.03 3.63
CA GLU A 25 -8.54 3.81 3.67
C GLU A 25 -7.83 2.67 2.90
N LEU A 26 -7.48 2.91 1.63
CA LEU A 26 -6.76 1.99 0.76
C LEU A 26 -5.45 1.55 1.40
N TYR A 27 -4.62 2.50 1.85
CA TYR A 27 -3.36 2.22 2.52
C TYR A 27 -3.55 1.30 3.73
N SER A 28 -4.57 1.57 4.55
CA SER A 28 -4.88 0.75 5.72
C SER A 28 -5.29 -0.67 5.34
N ILE A 29 -6.05 -0.83 4.25
CA ILE A 29 -6.46 -2.15 3.75
C ILE A 29 -5.25 -2.92 3.21
N PHE A 30 -4.42 -2.30 2.37
CA PHE A 30 -3.23 -2.93 1.80
C PHE A 30 -2.20 -3.30 2.85
N ILE A 31 -1.87 -2.39 3.78
CA ILE A 31 -0.96 -2.70 4.89
C ILE A 31 -1.46 -3.90 5.71
N LYS A 32 -2.76 -3.94 6.02
CA LYS A 32 -3.35 -5.05 6.78
C LYS A 32 -3.33 -6.35 5.99
N LYS A 33 -3.57 -6.30 4.68
CA LYS A 33 -3.61 -7.49 3.83
C LYS A 33 -2.23 -8.04 3.49
N LYS A 34 -1.26 -7.15 3.24
CA LYS A 34 0.09 -7.51 2.80
C LYS A 34 1.04 -7.83 3.94
N LEU A 35 1.00 -7.05 5.01
CA LEU A 35 1.89 -7.26 6.15
C LEU A 35 1.18 -7.85 7.37
N GLY A 36 -0.13 -8.05 7.32
CA GLY A 36 -0.91 -8.46 8.50
C GLY A 36 -0.97 -7.39 9.60
N LEU A 37 -0.43 -6.19 9.35
CA LEU A 37 -0.29 -5.15 10.36
C LEU A 37 -1.61 -4.41 10.55
N SER A 38 -2.08 -4.34 11.80
CA SER A 38 -3.20 -3.46 12.14
C SER A 38 -2.77 -1.98 12.13
N LYS A 39 -3.74 -1.06 12.04
CA LYS A 39 -3.50 0.41 12.09
C LYS A 39 -2.56 0.81 13.24
N PHE A 40 -2.65 0.14 14.39
CA PHE A 40 -1.79 0.35 15.56
C PHE A 40 -0.34 -0.11 15.34
N GLU A 41 -0.16 -1.32 14.81
CA GLU A 41 1.16 -1.90 14.50
C GLU A 41 1.89 -1.08 13.44
N SER A 42 1.19 -0.66 12.39
CA SER A 42 1.73 0.22 11.35
C SER A 42 2.19 1.57 11.92
N ARG A 43 1.45 2.13 12.88
CA ARG A 43 1.86 3.36 13.57
C ARG A 43 3.14 3.17 14.38
N ARG A 44 3.26 2.05 15.09
CA ARG A 44 4.42 1.71 15.92
C ARG A 44 5.66 1.42 15.07
N LYS A 45 5.48 0.84 13.88
CA LYS A 45 6.52 0.53 12.90
C LYS A 45 6.79 1.65 11.91
N SER A 46 6.28 2.87 12.12
CA SER A 46 6.45 3.98 11.16
C SER A 46 7.92 4.24 10.78
N ASP A 47 8.84 4.01 11.74
CA ASP A 47 10.28 4.19 11.56
C ASP A 47 11.02 2.89 11.15
N GLU A 48 10.30 1.76 11.12
CA GLU A 48 10.88 0.48 10.73
C GLU A 48 11.15 0.44 9.23
N ILE A 49 12.25 -0.24 8.87
CA ILE A 49 12.62 -0.43 7.47
C ILE A 49 11.62 -1.38 6.82
N VAL A 50 11.06 -0.92 5.70
CA VAL A 50 10.19 -1.72 4.84
C VAL A 50 11.08 -2.60 3.98
N GLU A 51 10.79 -3.90 3.96
CA GLU A 51 11.49 -4.85 3.10
C GLU A 51 11.29 -4.53 1.62
N GLU A 52 12.32 -4.74 0.80
CA GLU A 52 12.33 -4.35 -0.61
C GLU A 52 11.21 -5.02 -1.42
N HIS A 53 10.87 -6.26 -1.10
CA HIS A 53 9.75 -6.98 -1.71
C HIS A 53 8.41 -6.26 -1.49
N VAL A 54 8.19 -5.70 -0.29
CA VAL A 54 6.98 -4.92 0.04
C VAL A 54 6.97 -3.62 -0.76
N ILE A 55 8.13 -2.95 -0.90
CA ILE A 55 8.24 -1.72 -1.68
C ILE A 55 7.83 -1.95 -3.14
N GLN A 56 8.38 -3.01 -3.75
CA GLN A 56 8.06 -3.42 -5.12
C GLN A 56 6.57 -3.73 -5.29
N GLU A 57 6.00 -4.44 -4.32
CA GLU A 57 4.58 -4.82 -4.34
C GLU A 57 3.65 -3.61 -4.22
N PHE A 58 3.93 -2.69 -3.29
CA PHE A 58 3.18 -1.43 -3.18
C PHE A 58 3.32 -0.58 -4.44
N GLY A 59 4.49 -0.59 -5.09
CA GLY A 59 4.68 0.04 -6.39
C GLY A 59 3.73 -0.50 -7.46
N LYS A 60 3.60 -1.83 -7.57
CA LYS A 60 2.64 -2.48 -8.49
C LYS A 60 1.20 -2.12 -8.15
N ILE A 61 0.83 -2.17 -6.86
CA ILE A 61 -0.51 -1.80 -6.40
C ILE A 61 -0.84 -0.36 -6.78
N ILE A 62 0.08 0.58 -6.58
CA ILE A 62 -0.09 1.98 -6.96
C ILE A 62 -0.32 2.11 -8.46
N ASP A 63 0.48 1.42 -9.28
CA ASP A 63 0.35 1.43 -10.73
C ASP A 63 -1.04 0.92 -11.16
N GLU A 64 -1.47 -0.21 -10.62
CA GLU A 64 -2.80 -0.76 -10.87
C GLU A 64 -3.93 0.17 -10.40
N LEU A 65 -3.82 0.79 -9.23
CA LEU A 65 -4.79 1.77 -8.76
C LEU A 65 -4.87 2.99 -9.66
N LYS A 66 -3.73 3.42 -10.24
CA LYS A 66 -3.65 4.52 -11.21
C LYS A 66 -4.28 4.15 -12.56
N THR A 67 -4.32 2.86 -12.93
CA THR A 67 -5.06 2.41 -14.12
C THR A 67 -6.59 2.51 -13.95
N GLY A 68 -7.08 2.76 -12.73
CA GLY A 68 -8.51 2.78 -12.41
C GLY A 68 -9.08 1.39 -12.07
N LYS A 69 -8.23 0.36 -11.92
CA LYS A 69 -8.67 -0.94 -11.41
C LYS A 69 -9.19 -0.80 -9.98
N PRO A 70 -10.33 -1.44 -9.64
CA PRO A 70 -10.83 -1.44 -8.27
C PRO A 70 -9.86 -2.19 -7.36
N PHE A 71 -9.54 -1.58 -6.21
CA PHE A 71 -8.62 -2.13 -5.22
C PHE A 71 -8.98 -3.55 -4.75
N GLN A 72 -10.26 -3.92 -4.82
CA GLN A 72 -10.75 -5.26 -4.51
C GLN A 72 -10.22 -6.31 -5.48
N GLN A 73 -10.12 -5.99 -6.78
CA GLN A 73 -9.52 -6.87 -7.78
C GLN A 73 -8.02 -6.97 -7.56
N ILE A 74 -7.35 -5.85 -7.29
CA ILE A 74 -5.92 -5.84 -6.96
C ILE A 74 -5.66 -6.75 -5.75
N LEU A 75 -6.43 -6.60 -4.67
CA LEU A 75 -6.32 -7.46 -3.47
C LEU A 75 -6.60 -8.94 -3.75
N GLY A 76 -7.56 -9.25 -4.63
CA GLY A 76 -7.88 -10.62 -5.03
C GLY A 76 -6.85 -11.26 -5.96
N GLU A 77 -6.19 -10.47 -6.81
CA GLU A 77 -5.11 -10.92 -7.69
C GLU A 77 -3.79 -11.11 -6.94
N THR A 78 -3.67 -10.59 -5.71
CA THR A 78 -2.41 -10.60 -4.96
C THR A 78 -1.97 -11.96 -4.38
N GLU A 79 -2.52 -13.08 -4.84
CA GLU A 79 -1.95 -14.42 -4.62
C GLU A 79 -0.70 -14.69 -5.48
N PHE A 80 -0.17 -13.69 -6.19
CA PHE A 80 1.05 -13.85 -6.97
C PHE A 80 2.32 -13.66 -6.12
N TYR A 81 2.58 -14.59 -5.19
CA TYR A 81 3.95 -14.93 -4.83
C TYR A 81 4.49 -15.89 -5.91
N GLY A 82 4.82 -15.30 -7.06
CA GLY A 82 5.51 -15.99 -8.14
C GLY A 82 7.03 -15.81 -8.02
N LEU A 83 7.70 -16.93 -7.74
CA LEU A 83 9.11 -17.28 -8.05
C LEU A 83 10.22 -16.69 -7.16
#